data_AF-A0A8H3YVY0-F1
#
_entry.id   AF-A0A8H3YVY0-F1
#
_cell.length_a   1.000
_cell.length_b   1.000
_cell.length_c   1.000
_cell.angle_alpha   90.00
_cell.angle_beta   90.00
_cell.angle_gamma   90.00
#
_symmetry.space_group_name_H-M   'P 1'
#
loop_
_entity.id
_entity.type
_entity.pdbx_description
1 polymer ?
#
loop_
_entity_poly.entity_id
_entity_poly.type
_entity_poly.pdbx_seq_one_letter_code
_entity_poly.pdbx_strand_id
1 'polypeptide(L)'
;MQFTSVVLALCISGFAAAKGHEKNGTAVAGAAMDGKHGQIGGSKTKNSTHGNSEKKQCSELSRLTKLVDLVNNSTKLTELETKHNMTADKITKLKDSAAKATTRLTELQSNTTLTSQCAIVNAGDKLQGQCKEMKMLTKMMDVAGNATALSEMAAKKNWTDAETDKFKAHAANATMKLNKLKSNTTLVDACATVKKGSSSASQSEKSNGVGQLVGNLLFTVVISGAAALLMV
;
A
#
# COMPACT_ATOMS: atom_id res chain seq x y z
N MET A 1 -9.75 13.89 14.42
CA MET A 1 -8.64 12.90 14.43
C MET A 1 -9.20 11.48 14.17
N GLN A 2 -9.55 11.12 12.93
CA GLN A 2 -10.24 9.84 12.64
C GLN A 2 -9.59 8.96 11.54
N PHE A 3 -8.48 9.38 10.93
CA PHE A 3 -7.88 8.61 9.82
C PHE A 3 -7.03 7.41 10.27
N THR A 4 -6.68 7.29 11.55
CA THR A 4 -5.81 6.22 12.07
C THR A 4 -6.58 4.99 12.59
N SER A 5 -7.88 5.10 12.89
CA SER A 5 -8.71 3.93 13.26
C SER A 5 -8.91 2.94 12.10
N VAL A 6 -8.74 3.40 10.86
CA VAL A 6 -8.92 2.55 9.67
C VAL A 6 -7.82 1.49 9.56
N VAL A 7 -6.59 1.78 9.99
CA VAL A 7 -5.47 0.82 9.95
C VAL A 7 -5.67 -0.29 10.98
N LEU A 8 -6.14 0.05 12.18
CA LEU A 8 -6.44 -0.93 13.23
C LEU A 8 -7.66 -1.79 12.86
N ALA A 9 -8.70 -1.20 12.27
CA ALA A 9 -9.89 -1.91 11.80
C ALA A 9 -9.58 -2.87 10.63
N LEU A 10 -8.65 -2.49 9.74
CA LEU A 10 -8.23 -3.32 8.60
C LEU A 10 -7.35 -4.52 9.00
N CYS A 11 -6.69 -4.50 10.16
CA CYS A 11 -5.91 -5.65 10.65
C CYS A 11 -6.79 -6.70 11.35
N ILE A 12 -7.90 -6.28 11.98
CA ILE A 12 -8.75 -7.18 12.78
C ILE A 12 -9.84 -7.86 11.94
N SER A 13 -10.28 -7.26 10.83
CA SER A 13 -11.39 -7.77 10.00
C SER A 13 -10.99 -8.82 8.96
N GLY A 14 -9.71 -9.20 8.84
CA GLY A 14 -9.21 -10.10 7.80
C GLY A 14 -9.08 -11.59 8.16
N PHE A 15 -9.18 -11.96 9.43
CA PHE A 15 -9.00 -13.36 9.87
C PHE A 15 -10.33 -13.98 10.30
N ALA A 16 -11.27 -14.11 9.37
CA ALA A 16 -12.31 -15.13 9.50
C ALA A 16 -11.65 -16.48 9.22
N ALA A 17 -11.35 -17.21 10.31
CA ALA A 17 -10.78 -18.54 10.26
C ALA A 17 -11.67 -19.48 9.43
N ALA A 18 -11.16 -19.98 8.31
CA ALA A 18 -11.69 -21.18 7.67
C ALA A 18 -11.47 -22.35 8.63
N LYS A 19 -12.52 -22.72 9.38
CA LYS A 19 -12.57 -23.99 10.10
C LYS A 19 -12.50 -25.11 9.05
N GLY A 20 -11.41 -25.86 9.07
CA GLY A 20 -11.27 -27.10 8.33
C GLY A 20 -12.37 -28.07 8.73
N HIS A 21 -13.02 -28.65 7.74
CA HIS A 21 -13.86 -29.82 7.90
C HIS A 21 -13.09 -31.00 7.32
N GLU A 22 -12.51 -31.81 8.19
CA GLU A 22 -12.04 -33.15 7.84
C GLU A 22 -13.21 -33.97 7.30
N LYS A 23 -13.02 -34.62 6.14
CA LYS A 23 -13.62 -35.93 5.83
C LYS A 23 -12.64 -36.73 4.97
N ASN A 24 -12.19 -37.84 5.56
CA ASN A 24 -11.55 -38.98 4.93
C ASN A 24 -12.40 -39.57 3.79
N GLY A 25 -11.74 -40.24 2.84
CA GLY A 25 -12.35 -41.35 2.09
C GLY A 25 -12.22 -41.30 0.57
N THR A 26 -11.16 -41.94 0.07
CA THR A 26 -11.17 -43.02 -0.93
C THR A 26 -12.06 -42.92 -2.19
N ALA A 27 -11.41 -43.22 -3.32
CA ALA A 27 -11.86 -44.08 -4.42
C ALA A 27 -12.44 -43.45 -5.71
N VAL A 28 -11.63 -43.63 -6.78
CA VAL A 28 -11.91 -44.10 -8.15
C VAL A 28 -12.97 -43.49 -9.07
N ALA A 29 -12.55 -43.54 -10.34
CA ALA A 29 -13.33 -43.76 -11.56
C ALA A 29 -13.95 -42.54 -12.25
N GLY A 30 -13.52 -42.36 -13.50
CA GLY A 30 -14.19 -41.51 -14.46
C GLY A 30 -15.47 -42.14 -15.00
N ALA A 31 -16.35 -41.28 -15.50
CA ALA A 31 -17.26 -41.57 -16.60
C ALA A 31 -17.80 -40.24 -17.13
N ALA A 32 -17.85 -40.15 -18.46
CA ALA A 32 -18.51 -39.10 -19.22
C ALA A 32 -20.01 -39.07 -18.94
N MET A 33 -20.65 -37.90 -19.07
CA MET A 33 -21.99 -37.79 -19.65
C MET A 33 -22.20 -36.44 -20.33
N ASP A 34 -22.69 -36.58 -21.55
CA ASP A 34 -23.14 -35.64 -22.57
C ASP A 34 -24.48 -34.96 -22.18
N GLY A 35 -24.88 -33.88 -22.87
CA GLY A 35 -26.31 -33.56 -23.03
C GLY A 35 -26.85 -32.18 -22.61
N LYS A 36 -26.63 -31.19 -23.50
CA LYS A 36 -27.60 -30.22 -24.10
C LYS A 36 -28.48 -29.23 -23.28
N HIS A 37 -28.47 -28.00 -23.83
CA HIS A 37 -29.51 -26.96 -23.91
C HIS A 37 -29.89 -26.22 -22.61
N GLY A 38 -29.84 -24.89 -22.48
CA GLY A 38 -29.58 -23.80 -23.40
C GLY A 38 -30.27 -22.56 -22.81
N GLN A 39 -29.52 -21.53 -22.43
CA GLN A 39 -30.06 -20.16 -22.43
C GLN A 39 -28.96 -19.12 -22.53
N ILE A 40 -29.18 -18.25 -23.51
CA ILE A 40 -28.32 -17.18 -23.98
C ILE A 40 -28.32 -16.06 -22.93
N GLY A 41 -27.16 -15.81 -22.34
CA GLY A 41 -26.90 -14.65 -21.50
C GLY A 41 -25.45 -14.27 -21.67
N GLY A 42 -25.19 -13.26 -22.51
CA GLY A 42 -23.86 -12.83 -22.95
C GLY A 42 -22.90 -12.57 -21.80
N SER A 43 -22.16 -13.58 -21.40
CA SER A 43 -21.03 -13.45 -20.49
C SER A 43 -19.86 -12.89 -21.29
N LYS A 44 -19.65 -11.58 -21.16
CA LYS A 44 -18.34 -10.97 -21.43
C LYS A 44 -17.33 -11.68 -20.52
N THR A 45 -16.66 -12.68 -21.05
CA THR A 45 -15.44 -13.26 -20.50
C THR A 45 -14.39 -12.15 -20.49
N LYS A 46 -14.42 -11.32 -19.43
CA LYS A 46 -13.29 -10.46 -19.07
C LYS A 46 -12.19 -11.38 -18.57
N ASN A 47 -11.37 -11.84 -19.51
CA ASN A 47 -10.11 -12.50 -19.21
C ASN A 47 -9.15 -11.44 -18.64
N SER A 48 -9.26 -11.18 -17.34
CA SER A 48 -8.38 -10.29 -16.57
C SER A 48 -8.28 -10.79 -15.12
N THR A 49 -7.93 -12.06 -14.96
CA THR A 49 -7.86 -12.71 -13.63
C THR A 49 -6.44 -12.68 -13.05
N HIS A 50 -5.40 -12.45 -13.86
CA HIS A 50 -4.01 -12.52 -13.37
C HIS A 50 -3.48 -11.25 -12.69
N GLY A 51 -3.70 -10.05 -13.25
CA GLY A 51 -3.15 -8.81 -12.68
C GLY A 51 -3.72 -8.42 -11.30
N ASN A 52 -4.90 -8.95 -10.95
CA ASN A 52 -5.52 -8.70 -9.65
C ASN A 52 -5.08 -9.71 -8.57
N SER A 53 -4.54 -10.87 -8.91
CA SER A 53 -4.08 -11.85 -7.91
C SER A 53 -2.70 -11.48 -7.37
N GLU A 54 -1.76 -11.10 -8.24
CA GLU A 54 -0.39 -10.76 -7.85
C GLU A 54 -0.35 -9.49 -6.99
N LYS A 55 -1.05 -8.43 -7.40
CA LYS A 55 -1.15 -7.20 -6.60
C LYS A 55 -1.78 -7.46 -5.22
N LYS A 56 -2.77 -8.36 -5.13
CA LYS A 56 -3.37 -8.77 -3.85
C LYS A 56 -2.36 -9.51 -2.98
N GLN A 57 -1.60 -10.45 -3.55
CA GLN A 57 -0.55 -11.17 -2.83
C GLN A 57 0.56 -10.23 -2.36
N CYS A 58 0.97 -9.25 -3.17
CA CYS A 58 1.94 -8.25 -2.77
C CYS A 58 1.41 -7.32 -1.67
N SER A 59 0.14 -6.94 -1.76
CA SER A 59 -0.52 -6.19 -0.69
C SER A 59 -0.64 -7.00 0.60
N GLU A 60 -0.92 -8.30 0.52
CA GLU A 60 -0.95 -9.21 1.68
C GLU A 60 0.43 -9.29 2.31
N LEU A 61 1.47 -9.60 1.52
CA LEU A 61 2.87 -9.66 1.97
C LEU A 61 3.30 -8.35 2.64
N SER A 62 2.98 -7.20 2.04
CA SER A 62 3.29 -5.88 2.62
C SER A 62 2.58 -5.65 3.96
N ARG A 63 1.31 -6.06 4.08
CA ARG A 63 0.52 -5.90 5.32
C ARG A 63 1.01 -6.80 6.43
N LEU A 64 1.31 -8.07 6.12
CA LEU A 64 1.89 -9.02 7.07
C LEU A 64 3.25 -8.53 7.56
N THR A 65 4.12 -8.08 6.63
CA THR A 65 5.44 -7.53 6.97
C THR A 65 5.32 -6.36 7.94
N LYS A 66 4.44 -5.39 7.65
CA LYS A 66 4.21 -4.24 8.54
C LYS A 66 3.68 -4.62 9.92
N LEU A 67 2.82 -5.64 10.00
CA LEU A 67 2.28 -6.12 11.27
C LEU A 67 3.39 -6.76 12.11
N VAL A 68 4.21 -7.62 11.51
CA VAL A 68 5.34 -8.27 12.17
C VAL A 68 6.37 -7.22 12.61
N ASP A 69 6.75 -6.29 11.74
CA ASP A 69 7.68 -5.19 12.05
C ASP A 69 7.17 -4.30 13.19
N LEU A 70 5.86 -4.04 13.25
CA LEU A 70 5.27 -3.23 14.30
C LEU A 70 5.33 -3.93 15.66
N VAL A 71 4.98 -5.22 15.72
CA VAL A 71 5.01 -5.98 16.97
C VAL A 71 6.44 -6.25 17.44
N ASN A 72 7.38 -6.43 16.52
CA ASN A 72 8.80 -6.67 16.84
C ASN A 72 9.56 -5.39 17.20
N ASN A 73 9.00 -4.20 16.95
CA ASN A 73 9.58 -2.93 17.34
C ASN A 73 8.93 -2.43 18.64
N SER A 74 9.58 -2.68 19.78
CA SER A 74 9.06 -2.34 21.10
C SER A 74 8.67 -0.86 21.23
N THR A 75 9.48 0.06 20.70
CA THR A 75 9.19 1.51 20.74
C THR A 75 7.92 1.86 19.98
N LYS A 76 7.74 1.36 18.76
CA LYS A 76 6.53 1.60 17.95
C LYS A 76 5.30 0.96 18.57
N LEU A 77 5.46 -0.21 19.17
CA LEU A 77 4.37 -0.89 19.86
C LEU A 77 3.92 -0.07 21.08
N THR A 78 4.84 0.38 21.94
CA THR A 78 4.51 1.26 23.08
C THR A 78 3.92 2.60 22.65
N GLU A 79 4.40 3.20 21.55
CA GLU A 79 3.78 4.40 20.99
C GLU A 79 2.33 4.12 20.56
N LEU A 80 2.09 2.99 19.88
CA LEU A 80 0.75 2.58 19.46
C LEU A 80 -0.17 2.36 20.67
N GLU A 81 0.33 1.68 21.70
CA GLU A 81 -0.38 1.43 22.95
C GLU A 81 -0.84 2.73 23.61
N THR A 82 0.10 3.68 23.77
CA THR A 82 -0.14 4.98 24.42
C THR A 82 -1.11 5.84 23.60
N LYS A 83 -0.90 5.91 22.27
CA LYS A 83 -1.67 6.77 21.38
C LYS A 83 -3.11 6.29 21.18
N HIS A 84 -3.34 4.98 21.27
CA HIS A 84 -4.65 4.37 21.06
C HIS A 84 -5.30 3.84 22.33
N ASN A 85 -4.66 4.05 23.49
CA ASN A 85 -5.09 3.55 24.79
C ASN A 85 -5.46 2.06 24.71
N MET A 86 -4.56 1.25 24.16
CA MET A 86 -4.81 -0.17 23.93
C MET A 86 -4.84 -0.93 25.26
N THR A 87 -5.85 -1.80 25.42
CA THR A 87 -5.91 -2.71 26.57
C THR A 87 -4.93 -3.87 26.38
N ALA A 88 -4.51 -4.50 27.49
CA ALA A 88 -3.64 -5.68 27.47
C ALA A 88 -4.17 -6.78 26.51
N ASP A 89 -5.48 -7.05 26.52
CA ASP A 89 -6.11 -8.03 25.63
C ASP A 89 -5.94 -7.69 24.14
N LYS A 90 -6.00 -6.40 23.77
CA LYS A 90 -5.81 -5.97 22.37
C LYS A 90 -4.36 -6.13 21.94
N ILE A 91 -3.41 -5.89 22.86
CA ILE A 91 -1.98 -6.08 22.61
C ILE A 91 -1.69 -7.58 22.43
N THR A 92 -2.24 -8.44 23.29
CA THR A 92 -2.11 -9.90 23.15
C THR A 92 -2.67 -10.38 21.81
N LYS A 93 -3.88 -9.96 21.44
CA LYS A 93 -4.46 -10.29 20.12
C LYS A 93 -3.62 -9.80 18.95
N LEU A 94 -2.98 -8.64 19.08
CA LEU A 94 -2.08 -8.09 18.06
C LEU A 94 -0.82 -8.96 17.93
N LYS A 95 -0.23 -9.39 19.05
CA LYS A 95 0.91 -10.31 19.09
C LYS A 95 0.56 -11.68 18.49
N ASP A 96 -0.61 -12.23 18.82
CA ASP A 96 -1.09 -13.50 18.24
C ASP A 96 -1.30 -13.39 16.73
N SER A 97 -1.85 -12.26 16.27
CA SER A 97 -2.03 -11.99 14.85
C SER A 97 -0.68 -11.84 14.13
N ALA A 98 0.30 -11.22 14.78
CA ALA A 98 1.66 -11.12 14.25
C ALA A 98 2.34 -12.49 14.18
N ALA A 99 2.16 -13.38 15.17
CA ALA A 99 2.69 -14.73 15.12
C ALA A 99 2.12 -15.53 13.93
N LYS A 100 0.80 -15.45 13.70
CA LYS A 100 0.16 -16.05 12.52
C LYS A 100 0.65 -15.41 11.21
N ALA A 101 0.84 -14.09 11.22
CA ALA A 101 1.36 -13.36 10.08
C ALA A 101 2.78 -13.78 9.74
N THR A 102 3.63 -14.05 10.72
CA THR A 102 4.98 -14.59 10.52
C THR A 102 4.94 -15.91 9.76
N THR A 103 4.09 -16.87 10.18
CA THR A 103 3.95 -18.15 9.48
C THR A 103 3.52 -17.96 8.02
N ARG A 104 2.49 -17.13 7.79
CA ARG A 104 1.98 -16.85 6.43
C ARG A 104 3.01 -16.10 5.57
N LEU A 105 3.78 -15.20 6.18
CA LEU A 105 4.82 -14.44 5.52
C LEU A 105 5.96 -15.38 5.08
N THR A 106 6.38 -16.33 5.92
CA THR A 106 7.35 -17.37 5.54
C THR A 106 6.87 -18.20 4.35
N GLU A 107 5.59 -18.58 4.33
CA GLU A 107 4.99 -19.31 3.21
C GLU A 107 5.03 -18.48 1.92
N LEU A 108 4.60 -17.21 1.95
CA LEU A 108 4.60 -16.34 0.78
C LEU A 108 6.03 -16.02 0.29
N GLN A 109 6.98 -15.85 1.21
CA GLN A 109 8.39 -15.56 0.89
C GLN A 109 9.14 -16.76 0.30
N SER A 110 8.66 -17.99 0.51
CA SER A 110 9.22 -19.18 -0.13
C SER A 110 9.14 -19.12 -1.66
N ASN A 111 8.21 -18.32 -2.21
CA ASN A 111 8.13 -18.01 -3.62
C ASN A 111 9.01 -16.79 -3.94
N THR A 112 10.24 -17.04 -4.38
CA THR A 112 11.23 -15.98 -4.69
C THR A 112 10.79 -15.09 -5.85
N THR A 113 10.14 -15.66 -6.87
CA THR A 113 9.58 -14.91 -8.01
C THR A 113 8.53 -13.90 -7.52
N LEU A 114 7.57 -14.34 -6.72
CA LEU A 114 6.54 -13.48 -6.12
C LEU A 114 7.18 -12.38 -5.27
N THR A 115 8.16 -12.73 -4.43
CA THR A 115 8.83 -11.75 -3.56
C THR A 115 9.55 -10.67 -4.37
N SER A 116 10.22 -11.04 -5.47
CA SER A 116 10.89 -10.06 -6.35
C SER A 116 9.89 -9.12 -7.03
N GLN A 117 8.78 -9.66 -7.55
CA GLN A 117 7.74 -8.85 -8.19
C GLN A 117 7.09 -7.91 -7.17
N CYS A 118 6.80 -8.41 -5.97
CA CYS A 118 6.23 -7.62 -4.90
C CYS A 118 7.16 -6.53 -4.39
N ALA A 119 8.47 -6.71 -4.44
CA ALA A 119 9.42 -5.63 -4.13
C ALA A 119 9.27 -4.45 -5.11
N ILE A 120 9.13 -4.73 -6.41
CA ILE A 120 8.92 -3.72 -7.45
C ILE A 120 7.56 -3.02 -7.25
N VAL A 121 6.47 -3.79 -7.07
CA VAL A 121 5.12 -3.25 -6.83
C VAL A 121 5.09 -2.39 -5.58
N ASN A 122 5.68 -2.85 -4.47
CA ASN A 122 5.74 -2.11 -3.21
C ASN A 122 6.57 -0.83 -3.34
N ALA A 123 7.66 -0.84 -4.10
CA ALA A 123 8.44 0.36 -4.39
C ALA A 123 7.62 1.38 -5.20
N GLY A 124 6.90 0.92 -6.23
CA GLY A 124 5.99 1.75 -7.02
C GLY A 124 4.85 2.35 -6.20
N ASP A 125 4.18 1.55 -5.37
CA ASP A 125 3.10 2.01 -4.49
C ASP A 125 3.63 2.99 -3.41
N LYS A 126 4.83 2.75 -2.87
CA LYS A 126 5.50 3.66 -1.92
C LYS A 126 5.80 5.00 -2.59
N LEU A 127 6.38 4.98 -3.77
CA LEU A 127 6.65 6.19 -4.56
C LEU A 127 5.33 6.95 -4.84
N GLN A 128 4.30 6.26 -5.31
CA GLN A 128 2.99 6.88 -5.57
C GLN A 128 2.38 7.48 -4.29
N GLY A 129 2.52 6.79 -3.16
CA GLY A 129 2.10 7.27 -1.84
C GLY A 129 2.82 8.56 -1.44
N GLN A 130 4.14 8.60 -1.58
CA GLN A 130 4.95 9.80 -1.31
C GLN A 130 4.57 10.97 -2.22
N CYS A 131 4.31 10.72 -3.51
CA CYS A 131 3.85 11.75 -4.44
C CYS A 131 2.46 12.29 -4.09
N LYS A 132 1.53 11.42 -3.68
CA LYS A 132 0.20 11.81 -3.19
C LYS A 132 0.30 12.63 -1.91
N GLU A 133 1.16 12.22 -1.00
CA GLU A 133 1.44 12.94 0.24
C GLU A 133 2.00 14.34 -0.05
N MET A 134 3.02 14.47 -0.89
CA MET A 134 3.55 15.76 -1.31
C MET A 134 2.47 16.68 -1.89
N LYS A 135 1.60 16.13 -2.75
CA LYS A 135 0.47 16.87 -3.35
C LYS A 135 -0.55 17.32 -2.29
N MET A 136 -0.86 16.46 -1.33
CA MET A 136 -1.79 16.79 -0.24
C MET A 136 -1.21 17.88 0.67
N LEU A 137 0.06 17.75 1.07
CA LEU A 137 0.75 18.73 1.91
C LEU A 137 0.86 20.09 1.20
N THR A 138 1.15 20.10 -0.10
CA THR A 138 1.18 21.32 -0.92
C THR A 138 -0.18 22.01 -0.91
N LYS A 139 -1.28 21.28 -1.20
CA LYS A 139 -2.63 21.84 -1.14
C LYS A 139 -3.01 22.36 0.25
N MET A 140 -2.58 21.67 1.30
CA MET A 140 -2.83 22.10 2.67
C MET A 140 -2.14 23.43 2.95
N MET A 141 -0.91 23.62 2.47
CA MET A 141 -0.20 24.89 2.58
C MET A 141 -0.84 25.99 1.73
N ASP A 142 -1.28 25.68 0.50
CA ASP A 142 -1.94 26.65 -0.38
C ASP A 142 -3.23 27.20 0.27
N VAL A 143 -4.01 26.33 0.93
CA VAL A 143 -5.20 26.74 1.68
C VAL A 143 -4.82 27.54 2.92
N ALA A 144 -3.84 27.06 3.71
CA ALA A 144 -3.45 27.73 4.96
C ALA A 144 -2.81 29.11 4.73
N GLY A 145 -2.09 29.29 3.61
CA GLY A 145 -1.45 30.54 3.22
C GLY A 145 -2.37 31.52 2.51
N ASN A 146 -3.60 31.11 2.15
CA ASN A 146 -4.59 31.96 1.49
C ASN A 146 -5.75 32.22 2.46
N ALA A 147 -5.80 33.43 3.03
CA ALA A 147 -6.79 33.82 4.04
C ALA A 147 -8.24 33.63 3.54
N THR A 148 -8.52 33.94 2.27
CA THR A 148 -9.84 33.74 1.66
C THR A 148 -10.19 32.26 1.54
N ALA A 149 -9.29 31.43 0.99
CA ALA A 149 -9.51 30.00 0.85
C ALA A 149 -9.66 29.29 2.21
N LEU A 150 -8.91 29.74 3.22
CA LEU A 150 -9.04 29.23 4.58
C LEU A 150 -10.39 29.61 5.20
N SER A 151 -10.83 30.86 5.04
CA SER A 151 -12.13 31.33 5.53
C SER A 151 -13.30 30.59 4.86
N GLU A 152 -13.25 30.42 3.53
CA GLU A 152 -14.24 29.65 2.77
C GLU A 152 -14.28 28.18 3.21
N MET A 153 -13.11 27.57 3.44
CA MET A 153 -13.03 26.18 3.92
C MET A 153 -13.58 26.05 5.34
N ALA A 154 -13.25 26.99 6.22
CA ALA A 154 -13.75 27.04 7.59
C ALA A 154 -15.28 27.18 7.60
N ALA A 155 -15.82 28.11 6.81
CA ALA A 155 -17.26 28.30 6.66
C ALA A 155 -17.95 27.04 6.10
N LYS A 156 -17.41 26.44 5.03
CA LYS A 156 -17.96 25.22 4.41
C LYS A 156 -17.94 24.00 5.35
N LYS A 157 -16.99 23.96 6.28
CA LYS A 157 -16.83 22.87 7.25
C LYS A 157 -17.37 23.20 8.63
N ASN A 158 -17.98 24.37 8.80
CA ASN A 158 -18.43 24.89 10.09
C ASN A 158 -17.35 24.80 11.17
N TRP A 159 -16.11 25.17 10.82
CA TRP A 159 -15.00 25.16 11.77
C TRP A 159 -15.11 26.30 12.76
N THR A 160 -14.84 25.98 14.02
CA THR A 160 -14.56 26.96 15.08
C THR A 160 -13.18 27.60 14.88
N ASP A 161 -12.93 28.71 15.55
CA ASP A 161 -11.60 29.36 15.55
C ASP A 161 -10.51 28.40 16.03
N ALA A 162 -10.80 27.60 17.06
CA ALA A 162 -9.88 26.59 17.58
C ALA A 162 -9.55 25.49 16.55
N GLU A 163 -10.50 25.11 15.69
CA GLU A 163 -10.25 24.14 14.61
C GLU A 163 -9.46 24.76 13.46
N THR A 164 -9.73 26.03 13.15
CA THR A 164 -8.97 26.81 12.17
C THR A 164 -7.52 26.97 12.61
N ASP A 165 -7.27 27.24 13.89
CA ASP A 165 -5.92 27.35 14.44
C ASP A 165 -5.21 25.99 14.48
N LYS A 166 -5.92 24.91 14.81
CA LYS A 166 -5.38 23.55 14.66
C LYS A 166 -5.00 23.24 13.21
N PHE A 167 -5.82 23.65 12.25
CA PHE A 167 -5.50 23.47 10.83
C PHE A 167 -4.24 24.23 10.44
N LYS A 168 -4.10 25.51 10.85
CA LYS A 168 -2.88 26.30 10.62
C LYS A 168 -1.65 25.66 11.27
N ALA A 169 -1.76 25.17 12.49
CA ALA A 169 -0.67 24.47 13.18
C ALA A 169 -0.28 23.18 12.46
N HIS A 170 -1.26 22.40 11.99
CA HIS A 170 -1.00 21.23 11.16
C HIS A 170 -0.37 21.60 9.82
N ALA A 171 -0.76 22.72 9.21
CA ALA A 171 -0.18 23.19 7.96
C ALA A 171 1.28 23.60 8.14
N ALA A 172 1.62 24.24 9.27
CA ALA A 172 3.01 24.56 9.62
C ALA A 172 3.87 23.28 9.81
N ASN A 173 3.32 22.24 10.47
CA ASN A 173 4.01 20.95 10.57
C ASN A 173 4.15 20.25 9.20
N ALA A 174 3.09 20.32 8.39
CA ALA A 174 3.07 19.82 7.02
C ALA A 174 4.15 20.48 6.15
N THR A 175 4.44 21.78 6.35
CA THR A 175 5.55 22.49 5.68
C THR A 175 6.90 21.83 5.95
N MET A 176 7.21 21.49 7.21
CA MET A 176 8.46 20.82 7.54
C MET A 176 8.58 19.46 6.84
N LYS A 177 7.49 18.68 6.86
CA LYS A 177 7.44 17.38 6.20
C LYS A 177 7.57 17.49 4.68
N LEU A 178 6.88 18.48 4.09
CA LEU A 178 6.96 18.73 2.65
C LEU A 178 8.37 19.14 2.24
N ASN A 179 9.03 20.01 3.00
CA ASN A 179 10.42 20.41 2.73
C ASN A 179 11.37 19.22 2.80
N LYS A 180 11.20 18.32 3.78
CA LYS A 180 11.95 17.06 3.86
C LYS A 180 11.72 16.13 2.67
N LEU A 181 10.50 16.07 2.13
CA LEU A 181 10.21 15.27 0.93
C LEU A 181 10.78 15.95 -0.33
N LYS A 182 10.67 17.28 -0.44
CA LYS A 182 11.19 18.07 -1.56
C LYS A 182 12.72 18.12 -1.62
N SER A 183 13.42 17.96 -0.50
CA SER A 183 14.88 17.91 -0.50
C SER A 183 15.44 16.63 -1.15
N ASN A 184 14.60 15.61 -1.36
CA ASN A 184 14.97 14.44 -2.16
C ASN A 184 14.61 14.71 -3.64
N THR A 185 15.55 15.25 -4.40
CA THR A 185 15.35 15.64 -5.81
C THR A 185 14.88 14.48 -6.68
N THR A 186 15.46 13.29 -6.50
CA THR A 186 15.03 12.06 -7.18
C THR A 186 13.55 11.75 -6.95
N LEU A 187 13.04 11.91 -5.73
CA LEU A 187 11.63 11.74 -5.42
C LEU A 187 10.78 12.81 -6.13
N VAL A 188 11.19 14.08 -6.13
CA VAL A 188 10.47 15.16 -6.82
C VAL A 188 10.35 14.88 -8.32
N ASP A 189 11.45 14.50 -8.95
CA ASP A 189 11.50 14.21 -10.39
C ASP A 189 10.67 12.97 -10.75
N ALA A 190 10.76 11.92 -9.93
CA ALA A 190 9.93 10.74 -10.08
C ALA A 190 8.43 11.10 -9.95
N CYS A 191 8.06 11.94 -8.98
CA CYS A 191 6.68 12.41 -8.82
C CYS A 191 6.18 13.29 -9.98
N ALA A 192 7.04 14.10 -10.58
CA ALA A 192 6.72 14.87 -11.78
C ALA A 192 6.41 13.95 -12.98
N THR A 193 7.12 12.82 -13.07
CA THR A 193 6.93 11.81 -14.13
C THR A 193 5.66 11.00 -13.92
N VAL A 194 5.38 10.58 -12.67
CA VAL A 194 4.12 9.87 -12.31
C VAL A 194 2.88 10.74 -12.62
N LYS A 195 2.98 12.06 -12.48
CA LYS A 195 1.90 13.01 -12.84
C LYS A 195 1.53 12.95 -14.33
N LYS A 196 2.48 12.64 -15.21
CA LYS A 196 2.26 12.53 -16.67
C LYS A 196 1.70 11.16 -17.08
N GLY A 197 2.06 10.09 -16.37
CA GLY A 197 1.61 8.72 -16.68
C GLY A 197 0.14 8.41 -16.33
N SER A 198 -0.54 9.23 -15.54
CA SER A 198 -1.97 9.01 -15.20
C SER A 198 -2.96 9.52 -16.27
N SER A 199 -2.45 10.14 -17.34
CA SER A 199 -3.23 10.60 -18.50
C SER A 199 -3.01 9.75 -19.76
N SER A 200 -2.18 8.70 -19.69
CA SER A 200 -1.87 7.85 -20.85
C SER A 200 -1.53 6.42 -20.41
N ALA A 201 -2.56 5.63 -20.10
CA ALA A 201 -2.47 4.17 -20.03
C ALA A 201 -3.78 3.54 -20.49
N SER A 202 -4.09 3.80 -21.76
CA SER A 202 -4.91 2.94 -22.61
C SER A 202 -4.20 2.85 -23.95
N GLN A 203 -3.10 2.11 -23.97
CA GLN A 203 -2.67 1.44 -25.20
C GLN A 203 -2.30 0.02 -24.81
N SER A 204 -3.33 -0.81 -24.97
CA SER A 204 -3.21 -2.23 -25.17
C SER A 204 -2.57 -2.43 -26.54
N GLU A 205 -1.38 -3.02 -26.61
CA GLU A 205 -0.95 -3.73 -27.81
C GLU A 205 -0.47 -5.14 -27.41
N LYS A 206 -1.27 -6.12 -27.83
CA LYS A 206 -0.80 -7.47 -28.13
C LYS A 206 -0.07 -7.38 -29.47
N SER A 207 1.18 -7.81 -29.54
CA SER A 207 1.64 -8.66 -30.65
C SER A 207 2.95 -9.34 -30.30
N ASN A 208 3.11 -10.53 -30.82
CA ASN A 208 4.09 -11.54 -30.48
C ASN A 208 5.48 -11.21 -31.06
N GLY A 209 6.54 -11.73 -30.42
CA GLY A 209 7.86 -11.87 -31.05
C GLY A 209 8.98 -11.11 -30.34
N VAL A 210 9.93 -11.89 -29.82
CA VAL A 210 11.35 -11.59 -29.55
C VAL A 210 11.78 -10.12 -29.69
N GLY A 211 12.13 -9.50 -28.55
CA GLY A 211 13.19 -8.49 -28.45
C GLY A 211 12.81 -7.04 -28.78
N GLN A 212 12.39 -6.27 -27.77
CA GLN A 212 12.75 -4.85 -27.59
C GLN A 212 12.24 -4.35 -26.23
N LEU A 213 13.13 -4.19 -25.24
CA LEU A 213 13.81 -2.92 -24.96
C LEU A 213 12.86 -1.75 -24.60
N VAL A 214 11.84 -1.99 -23.77
CA VAL A 214 11.14 -0.91 -23.04
C VAL A 214 10.99 -1.29 -21.57
N GLY A 215 12.12 -1.47 -20.90
CA GLY A 215 12.19 -1.78 -19.47
C GLY A 215 13.51 -1.41 -18.82
N ASN A 216 14.33 -0.56 -19.45
CA ASN A 216 15.72 -0.37 -19.03
C ASN A 216 16.19 1.10 -18.99
N LEU A 217 15.37 2.03 -18.49
CA LEU A 217 15.79 3.44 -18.36
C LEU A 217 15.71 4.01 -16.93
N LEU A 218 15.51 3.19 -15.89
CA LEU A 218 15.49 3.68 -14.50
C LEU A 218 16.24 2.82 -13.46
N PHE A 219 17.13 1.90 -13.86
CA PHE A 219 18.02 1.19 -12.93
C PHE A 219 19.52 1.28 -13.26
N THR A 220 19.92 2.34 -13.97
CA THR A 220 21.34 2.78 -14.00
C THR A 220 21.49 4.07 -13.20
N VAL A 221 21.09 4.04 -11.93
CA VAL A 221 21.63 4.98 -10.95
C VAL A 221 22.96 4.38 -10.48
N VAL A 222 24.02 4.84 -11.13
CA VAL A 222 25.40 5.01 -10.63
C VAL A 222 25.63 4.43 -9.23
N ILE A 223 25.97 3.14 -9.15
CA ILE A 223 26.84 2.61 -8.10
C ILE A 223 28.27 2.77 -8.62
N SER A 224 28.75 4.01 -8.62
CA SER A 224 30.17 4.29 -8.84
C SER A 224 30.54 5.48 -7.95
N GLY A 225 31.34 5.17 -6.92
CA GLY A 225 32.18 6.17 -6.25
C GLY A 225 31.64 6.77 -4.95
N ALA A 226 31.69 6.00 -3.86
CA ALA A 226 32.05 6.52 -2.53
C ALA A 226 32.46 5.37 -1.60
N ALA A 227 33.50 4.64 -1.98
CA ALA A 227 34.32 3.92 -1.00
C ALA A 227 35.39 4.90 -0.50
N ALA A 228 35.07 5.69 0.53
CA ALA A 228 36.05 6.32 1.42
C ALA A 228 35.32 7.07 2.55
N LEU A 229 35.81 6.91 3.78
CA LEU A 229 35.58 7.75 4.98
C LEU A 229 34.19 7.60 5.63
N LEU A 230 34.00 7.12 6.86
CA LEU A 230 34.86 7.05 8.04
C LEU A 230 34.40 5.91 8.96
N MET A 231 35.35 5.10 9.42
CA MET A 231 35.33 4.58 10.79
C MET A 231 35.57 5.76 11.72
N VAL A 232 34.72 5.92 12.74
CA VAL A 232 34.98 6.25 14.16
C VAL A 232 33.61 6.33 14.84
#